data_AF-A0A0M4T8R4-F1
#
_entry.id   AF-A0A0M4T8R4-F1
#
_cell.length_a   1.000
_cell.length_b   1.000
_cell.length_c   1.000
_cell.angle_alpha   90.00
_cell.angle_beta   90.00
_cell.angle_gamma   90.00
#
_symmetry.space_group_name_H-M   'P 1'
#
loop_
_entity.id
_entity.type
_entity.pdbx_description
1 polymer ?
#
loop_
_entity_poly.entity_id
_entity_poly.type
_entity_poly.pdbx_seq_one_letter_code
_entity_poly.pdbx_strand_id
1 'polypeptide(L)'
;MDPFAFATIVGLLATFTAGREGKKDIESFKQWLSENNHSNMITIIESNASLQQDLTSFMNQNHEQVMAQLSTLNDLMMSLASHMQGLGSIASRFDFNNGLSDQAIDVLRQFVKSDSVEMRHLQTWSYEGADNIYYLDNSAVVYSEPRFIETDVDSLVNASLITLTRGSKGGAIYKITRQAVRFIDAIDNNQ
;
A
#
# COMPACT_ATOMS: atom_id res chain seq x y z
N MET A 1 -0.39 -14.21 -19.34
CA MET A 1 -0.15 -14.29 -17.88
C MET A 1 -1.50 -14.06 -17.22
N ASP A 2 -1.89 -14.91 -16.27
CA ASP A 2 -3.15 -14.72 -15.54
C ASP A 2 -3.11 -13.37 -14.80
N PRO A 3 -4.09 -12.45 -15.04
CA PRO A 3 -4.08 -11.11 -14.46
C PRO A 3 -4.16 -11.12 -12.92
N PHE A 4 -4.62 -12.21 -12.32
CA PHE A 4 -4.73 -12.35 -10.87
C PHE A 4 -3.60 -13.19 -10.25
N ALA A 5 -2.66 -13.69 -11.06
CA ALA A 5 -1.59 -14.58 -10.59
C ALA A 5 -0.84 -14.02 -9.38
N PHE A 6 -0.53 -12.73 -9.37
CA PHE A 6 0.14 -12.09 -8.23
C PHE A 6 -0.69 -12.17 -6.95
N ALA A 7 -1.94 -11.70 -6.99
CA ALA A 7 -2.83 -11.70 -5.82
C ALA A 7 -3.09 -13.12 -5.32
N THR A 8 -3.26 -14.08 -6.24
CA THR A 8 -3.42 -15.50 -5.91
C THR A 8 -2.18 -16.06 -5.24
N ILE A 9 -0.97 -15.86 -5.81
CA ILE A 9 0.28 -16.35 -5.23
C ILE A 9 0.49 -15.76 -3.84
N VAL A 10 0.28 -14.46 -3.66
CA VAL A 10 0.46 -13.79 -2.35
C VAL A 10 -0.55 -14.30 -1.32
N GLY A 11 -1.83 -14.45 -1.67
CA GLY A 11 -2.85 -14.98 -0.76
C GLY A 11 -2.58 -16.43 -0.36
N LEU A 12 -2.13 -17.26 -1.30
CA LEU A 12 -1.71 -18.63 -1.04
C LEU A 12 -0.45 -18.69 -0.17
N LEU A 13 0.51 -17.80 -0.42
CA LEU A 13 1.71 -17.68 0.38
C LEU A 13 1.37 -17.29 1.82
N ALA A 14 0.47 -16.34 2.03
CA ALA A 14 0.00 -15.94 3.36
C ALA A 14 -0.71 -17.09 4.10
N THR A 15 -1.52 -17.86 3.39
CA THR A 15 -2.18 -19.04 3.93
C THR A 15 -1.16 -20.11 4.34
N PHE A 16 -0.17 -20.36 3.47
CA PHE A 16 0.91 -21.31 3.73
C PHE A 16 1.77 -20.90 4.93
N THR A 17 2.15 -19.62 5.03
CA THR A 17 3.00 -19.13 6.10
C THR A 17 2.27 -19.10 7.45
N ALA A 18 0.97 -18.82 7.48
CA ALA A 18 0.16 -18.80 8.70
C ALA A 18 -0.13 -20.22 9.25
N GLY A 19 -0.36 -21.20 8.39
CA GLY A 19 -0.92 -22.50 8.77
C GLY A 19 0.06 -23.61 9.15
N ARG A 20 1.39 -23.41 9.04
CA ARG A 20 2.38 -24.49 9.30
C ARG A 20 3.41 -24.14 10.36
N GLU A 21 3.61 -25.08 11.27
CA GLU A 21 4.86 -25.27 12.02
C GLU A 21 5.79 -26.16 11.18
N GLY A 22 6.97 -25.68 10.80
CA GLY A 22 7.90 -26.43 9.95
C GLY A 22 8.70 -25.55 8.99
N LYS A 23 9.41 -26.18 8.04
CA LYS A 23 10.25 -25.49 7.06
C LYS A 23 9.39 -24.69 6.08
N LYS A 24 9.61 -23.37 6.03
CA LYS A 24 8.87 -22.43 5.16
C LYS A 24 9.73 -22.02 3.98
N ASP A 25 10.12 -22.99 3.15
CA ASP A 25 10.91 -22.74 1.93
C ASP A 25 10.08 -22.94 0.65
N ILE A 26 10.66 -22.56 -0.48
CA ILE A 26 10.01 -22.58 -1.79
C ILE A 26 9.57 -24.00 -2.21
N GLU A 27 10.33 -25.03 -1.86
CA GLU A 27 9.98 -26.41 -2.20
C GLU A 27 8.80 -26.89 -1.36
N SER A 28 8.79 -26.56 -0.07
CA SER A 28 7.66 -26.85 0.84
C SER A 28 6.40 -26.10 0.41
N PHE A 29 6.54 -24.89 -0.13
CA PHE A 29 5.43 -24.11 -0.68
C PHE A 29 4.88 -24.74 -1.96
N LYS A 30 5.74 -25.11 -2.93
CA LYS A 30 5.31 -25.81 -4.16
C LYS A 30 4.62 -27.14 -3.84
N GLN A 31 5.15 -27.90 -2.88
CA GLN A 31 4.50 -29.12 -2.42
C GLN A 31 3.11 -28.83 -1.86
N TRP A 32 2.98 -27.82 -0.98
CA TRP A 32 1.69 -27.43 -0.43
C TRP A 32 0.70 -26.96 -1.50
N LEU A 33 1.16 -26.21 -2.51
CA LEU A 33 0.34 -25.83 -3.67
C LEU A 33 -0.19 -27.07 -4.40
N SER A 34 0.63 -28.10 -4.56
CA SER A 34 0.23 -29.36 -5.21
C SER A 34 -0.83 -30.09 -4.38
N GLU A 35 -0.60 -30.22 -3.08
CA GLU A 35 -1.52 -30.83 -2.11
C GLU A 35 -2.90 -30.12 -2.06
N ASN A 36 -2.94 -28.82 -2.38
CA ASN A 36 -4.15 -28.00 -2.36
C ASN A 36 -4.70 -27.68 -3.77
N ASN A 37 -4.32 -28.46 -4.80
CA ASN A 37 -4.82 -28.33 -6.17
C ASN A 37 -4.52 -26.98 -6.87
N HIS A 38 -3.42 -26.31 -6.52
CA HIS A 38 -2.95 -25.08 -7.14
C HIS A 38 -1.84 -25.33 -8.19
N SER A 39 -2.01 -26.35 -9.03
CA SER A 39 -1.00 -26.77 -10.03
C SER A 39 -0.68 -25.70 -11.06
N ASN A 40 -1.65 -24.86 -11.42
CA ASN A 40 -1.44 -23.70 -12.30
C ASN A 40 -0.43 -22.69 -11.73
N MET A 41 -0.46 -22.46 -10.41
CA MET A 41 0.49 -21.56 -9.75
C MET A 41 1.89 -22.14 -9.72
N ILE A 42 2.03 -23.46 -9.54
CA ILE A 42 3.32 -24.16 -9.66
C ILE A 42 3.91 -23.93 -11.05
N THR A 43 3.12 -24.11 -12.12
CA THR A 43 3.59 -23.87 -13.49
C THR A 43 4.08 -22.44 -13.70
N ILE A 44 3.36 -21.43 -13.17
CA ILE A 44 3.79 -20.03 -13.25
C ILE A 44 5.12 -19.82 -12.54
N ILE A 45 5.27 -20.34 -11.32
CA ILE A 45 6.50 -20.22 -10.51
C ILE A 45 7.68 -20.90 -11.22
N GLU A 46 7.51 -22.13 -11.70
CA GLU A 46 8.58 -22.90 -12.34
C GLU A 46 8.96 -22.36 -13.72
N SER A 47 8.01 -21.77 -14.44
CA SER A 47 8.29 -21.13 -15.73
C SER A 47 9.04 -19.79 -15.62
N ASN A 48 9.20 -19.26 -14.40
CA ASN A 48 9.81 -17.95 -14.15
C ASN A 48 10.88 -18.03 -13.05
N ALA A 49 12.14 -18.22 -13.46
CA ALA A 49 13.27 -18.34 -12.54
C ALA A 49 13.46 -17.11 -11.64
N SER A 50 13.21 -15.89 -12.14
CA SER A 50 13.29 -14.67 -11.33
C SER A 50 12.24 -14.65 -10.23
N LEU A 51 10.99 -15.02 -10.55
CA LEU A 51 9.94 -15.16 -9.55
C LEU A 51 10.28 -16.21 -8.49
N GLN A 52 10.83 -17.35 -8.91
CA GLN A 52 11.26 -18.39 -7.98
C GLN A 52 12.37 -17.88 -7.03
N GLN A 53 13.33 -17.11 -7.54
CA GLN A 53 14.39 -16.50 -6.75
C GLN A 53 13.84 -15.45 -5.78
N ASP A 54 12.93 -14.58 -6.23
CA ASP A 54 12.33 -13.54 -5.40
C ASP A 54 11.48 -14.15 -4.29
N LEU A 55 10.66 -15.16 -4.59
CA LEU A 55 9.88 -15.91 -3.58
C LEU A 55 10.79 -16.61 -2.58
N THR A 56 11.87 -17.25 -3.06
CA THR A 56 12.85 -17.89 -2.17
C THR A 56 13.47 -16.87 -1.22
N SER A 57 13.86 -15.70 -1.74
CA SER A 57 14.46 -14.62 -0.95
C SER A 57 13.47 -14.04 0.06
N PHE A 58 12.22 -13.86 -0.34
CA PHE A 58 11.13 -13.41 0.53
C PHE A 58 10.87 -14.39 1.67
N MET A 59 10.75 -15.68 1.36
CA MET A 59 10.45 -16.73 2.34
C MET A 59 11.62 -17.02 3.30
N ASN A 60 12.86 -16.75 2.89
CA ASN A 60 14.04 -16.91 3.74
C ASN A 60 14.21 -15.78 4.78
N GLN A 61 13.36 -14.74 4.76
CA GLN A 61 13.32 -13.74 5.81
C GLN A 61 12.82 -14.35 7.13
N ASN A 62 12.95 -13.61 8.24
CA ASN A 62 12.35 -14.02 9.51
C ASN A 62 10.83 -14.16 9.33
N HIS A 63 10.25 -15.23 9.89
CA HIS A 63 8.81 -15.48 9.82
C HIS A 63 7.96 -14.30 10.29
N GLU A 64 8.34 -13.63 11.40
CA GLU A 64 7.63 -12.44 11.90
C GLU A 64 7.68 -11.29 10.89
N GLN A 65 8.81 -11.12 10.20
CA GLN A 65 8.96 -10.10 9.17
C GLN A 65 8.09 -10.39 7.95
N VAL A 66 8.04 -11.65 7.50
CA VAL A 66 7.17 -12.09 6.40
C VAL A 66 5.70 -11.86 6.75
N MET A 67 5.29 -12.27 7.96
CA MET A 67 3.91 -12.09 8.41
C MET A 67 3.55 -10.61 8.57
N ALA A 68 4.45 -9.77 9.08
CA ALA A 68 4.24 -8.33 9.16
C ALA A 68 4.05 -7.73 7.76
N GLN A 69 4.89 -8.06 6.79
CA GLN A 69 4.75 -7.56 5.41
C GLN A 69 3.44 -8.01 4.76
N LEU A 70 3.03 -9.26 4.96
CA LEU A 70 1.77 -9.78 4.44
C LEU A 70 0.55 -9.14 5.13
N SER A 71 0.63 -8.89 6.44
CA SER A 71 -0.40 -8.17 7.20
C SER A 71 -0.54 -6.75 6.68
N THR A 72 0.56 -6.01 6.54
CA THR A 72 0.56 -4.65 5.97
C THR A 72 -0.05 -4.63 4.57
N LEU A 73 0.26 -5.61 3.73
CA LEU A 73 -0.34 -5.70 2.39
C LEU A 73 -1.85 -5.98 2.46
N ASN A 74 -2.29 -6.89 3.31
CA ASN A 74 -3.71 -7.17 3.53
C ASN A 74 -4.45 -5.91 3.99
N ASP A 75 -3.85 -5.19 4.94
CA ASP A 75 -4.35 -3.93 5.47
C ASP A 75 -4.49 -2.87 4.37
N LEU A 76 -3.45 -2.67 3.57
CA LEU A 76 -3.52 -1.76 2.42
C LEU A 76 -4.59 -2.19 1.40
N MET A 77 -4.71 -3.47 1.09
CA MET A 77 -5.75 -3.97 0.17
C MET A 77 -7.16 -3.72 0.72
N MET A 78 -7.39 -3.95 2.01
CA MET A 78 -8.68 -3.68 2.66
C MET A 78 -9.00 -2.20 2.69
N SER A 79 -8.00 -1.35 2.98
CA SER A 79 -8.14 0.10 2.89
C SER A 79 -8.52 0.53 1.48
N LEU A 80 -7.81 0.07 0.46
CA LEU A 80 -8.13 0.42 -0.92
C LEU A 80 -9.54 -0.07 -1.29
N ALA A 81 -9.90 -1.30 -0.90
CA ALA A 81 -11.20 -1.88 -1.17
C ALA A 81 -12.34 -1.17 -0.43
N SER A 82 -12.12 -0.60 0.76
CA SER A 82 -13.17 0.11 1.52
C SER A 82 -13.68 1.35 0.80
N HIS A 83 -12.85 1.95 -0.07
CA HIS A 83 -13.20 3.13 -0.84
C HIS A 83 -13.65 2.82 -2.28
N MET A 84 -13.65 1.56 -2.69
CA MET A 84 -14.13 1.15 -4.02
C MET A 84 -15.60 0.75 -3.98
N GLN A 85 -16.39 1.27 -4.93
CA GLN A 85 -17.79 0.88 -5.08
C GLN A 85 -17.92 -0.64 -5.26
N GLY A 86 -18.90 -1.25 -4.58
CA GLY A 86 -19.15 -2.70 -4.61
C GLY A 86 -18.25 -3.53 -3.70
N LEU A 87 -17.01 -3.11 -3.46
CA LEU A 87 -16.09 -3.78 -2.52
C LEU A 87 -16.19 -3.20 -1.10
N GLY A 88 -16.58 -1.92 -0.95
CA GLY A 88 -16.65 -1.26 0.34
C GLY A 88 -17.53 -1.99 1.37
N SER A 89 -18.68 -2.51 0.94
CA SER A 89 -19.59 -3.29 1.81
C SER A 89 -19.08 -4.69 2.18
N ILE A 90 -18.09 -5.19 1.44
CA ILE A 90 -17.41 -6.45 1.74
C ILE A 90 -16.27 -6.16 2.72
N ALA A 91 -15.44 -5.17 2.43
CA ALA A 91 -14.32 -4.74 3.26
C ALA A 91 -14.78 -4.33 4.68
N SER A 92 -15.90 -3.61 4.80
CA SER A 92 -16.44 -3.16 6.09
C SER A 92 -16.92 -4.28 7.01
N ARG A 93 -17.00 -5.52 6.54
CA ARG A 93 -17.34 -6.70 7.35
C ARG A 93 -16.13 -7.31 8.05
N PHE A 94 -14.94 -6.87 7.68
CA PHE A 94 -13.69 -7.27 8.32
C PHE A 94 -13.25 -6.16 9.27
N ASP A 95 -12.79 -6.52 10.47
CA ASP A 95 -12.22 -5.57 11.41
C ASP A 95 -10.92 -5.02 10.81
N PHE A 96 -10.95 -3.77 10.38
CA PHE A 96 -9.79 -3.11 9.80
C PHE A 96 -9.45 -1.85 10.57
N ASN A 97 -8.24 -1.81 11.13
CA ASN A 97 -7.86 -0.81 12.13
C ASN A 97 -6.77 0.17 11.65
N ASN A 98 -6.21 0.05 10.45
CA ASN A 98 -5.00 0.79 10.05
C ASN A 98 -4.93 1.15 8.54
N GLY A 99 -6.00 1.75 8.00
CA GLY A 99 -6.06 2.18 6.59
C GLY A 99 -5.51 3.56 6.31
N LEU A 100 -5.50 3.92 5.02
CA LEU A 100 -5.55 5.32 4.62
C LEU A 100 -6.80 5.93 5.28
N SER A 101 -6.60 6.97 6.08
CA SER A 101 -7.71 7.71 6.66
C SER A 101 -8.50 8.45 5.57
N ASP A 102 -9.74 8.82 5.87
CA ASP A 102 -10.52 9.69 4.97
C ASP A 102 -9.78 11.01 4.70
N GLN A 103 -9.06 11.55 5.69
CA GLN A 103 -8.20 12.72 5.54
C GLN A 103 -7.03 12.46 4.57
N ALA A 104 -6.33 11.33 4.68
CA ALA A 104 -5.26 10.96 3.76
C ALA A 104 -5.77 10.87 2.31
N ILE A 105 -6.96 10.30 2.12
CA ILE A 105 -7.58 10.20 0.80
C ILE A 105 -7.99 11.57 0.27
N ASP A 106 -8.53 12.44 1.12
CA ASP A 106 -8.89 13.79 0.71
C ASP A 106 -7.65 14.62 0.32
N VAL A 107 -6.57 14.52 1.09
CA VAL A 107 -5.26 15.11 0.75
C VAL A 107 -4.76 14.60 -0.60
N LEU A 108 -4.83 13.29 -0.83
CA LEU A 108 -4.42 12.69 -2.11
C LEU A 108 -5.30 13.18 -3.27
N ARG A 109 -6.61 13.27 -3.05
CA ARG A 109 -7.57 13.78 -4.03
C ARG A 109 -7.30 15.24 -4.37
N GLN A 110 -7.01 16.08 -3.38
CA GLN A 110 -6.59 17.47 -3.60
C GLN A 110 -5.31 17.54 -4.47
N PHE A 111 -4.32 16.68 -4.20
CA PHE A 111 -3.09 16.60 -5.00
C PHE A 111 -3.37 16.17 -6.45
N VAL A 112 -4.17 15.13 -6.67
CA VAL A 112 -4.54 14.69 -8.03
C VAL A 112 -5.31 15.79 -8.77
N LYS A 113 -6.22 16.51 -8.11
CA LYS A 113 -7.03 17.57 -8.71
C LYS A 113 -6.28 18.88 -8.95
N SER A 114 -5.16 19.13 -8.27
CA SER A 114 -4.43 20.38 -8.42
C SER A 114 -3.54 20.42 -9.68
N ASP A 115 -3.36 19.28 -10.37
CA ASP A 115 -2.38 19.08 -11.46
C ASP A 115 -0.93 19.43 -11.05
N SER A 116 -0.67 19.62 -9.76
CA SER A 116 0.66 19.94 -9.25
C SER A 116 1.59 18.74 -9.40
N VAL A 117 2.85 19.01 -9.73
CA VAL A 117 3.88 17.96 -9.84
C VAL A 117 4.49 17.59 -8.48
N GLU A 118 4.34 18.46 -7.48
CA GLU A 118 4.91 18.28 -6.16
C GLU A 118 4.04 18.91 -5.07
N MET A 119 4.06 18.28 -3.89
CA MET A 119 3.56 18.81 -2.64
C MET A 119 4.75 19.09 -1.73
N ARG A 120 4.80 20.28 -1.13
CA ARG A 120 5.91 20.72 -0.27
C ARG A 120 5.45 20.82 1.17
N HIS A 121 6.25 20.28 2.08
CA HIS A 121 6.06 20.46 3.52
C HIS A 121 6.83 21.68 4.01
N LEU A 122 6.16 22.52 4.78
CA LEU A 122 6.72 23.69 5.42
C LEU A 122 6.31 23.69 6.88
N GLN A 123 7.32 23.54 7.75
CA GLN A 123 7.12 23.68 9.19
C GLN A 123 7.20 25.16 9.55
N THR A 124 6.11 25.73 10.05
CA THR A 124 6.10 27.09 10.59
C THR A 124 6.11 27.06 12.10
N TRP A 125 6.69 28.07 12.71
CA TRP A 125 6.66 28.26 14.16
C TRP A 125 5.75 29.44 14.48
N SER A 126 4.74 29.19 15.30
CA SER A 126 3.85 30.20 15.87
C SER A 126 3.99 30.25 17.39
N TYR A 127 3.33 31.22 18.04
CA TYR A 127 3.27 31.27 19.50
C TYR A 127 2.55 30.05 20.11
N GLU A 128 1.74 29.34 19.31
CA GLU A 128 0.95 28.18 19.72
C GLU A 128 1.65 26.83 19.46
N GLY A 129 2.75 26.83 18.70
CA GLY A 129 3.55 25.64 18.44
C GLY A 129 4.15 25.59 17.04
N ALA A 130 4.66 24.42 16.66
CA ALA A 130 5.03 24.16 15.28
C ALA A 130 3.80 23.69 14.51
N ASP A 131 3.47 24.39 13.42
CA ASP A 131 2.43 23.98 12.48
C ASP A 131 3.07 23.33 11.26
N ASN A 132 2.56 22.17 10.90
CA ASN A 132 2.93 21.47 9.67
C ASN A 132 1.97 21.87 8.59
N ILE A 133 2.45 22.59 7.57
CA ILE A 133 1.62 23.02 6.43
C ILE A 133 2.13 22.34 5.16
N TYR A 134 1.20 21.83 4.37
CA TYR A 134 1.49 21.23 3.07
C TYR A 134 0.93 22.13 1.97
N TYR A 135 1.71 22.31 0.90
CA TYR A 135 1.36 23.17 -0.23
C TYR A 135 1.42 22.41 -1.54
N LEU A 136 0.41 22.62 -2.38
CA LEU A 136 0.32 22.22 -3.78
C LEU A 136 0.42 23.49 -4.61
N ASP A 137 1.59 23.72 -5.22
CA ASP A 137 1.97 24.96 -5.89
C ASP A 137 1.61 26.24 -5.08
N ASN A 138 0.44 26.84 -5.37
CA ASN A 138 -0.02 28.11 -4.80
C ASN A 138 -1.14 27.97 -3.76
N SER A 139 -1.56 26.74 -3.43
CA SER A 139 -2.64 26.49 -2.47
C SER A 139 -2.15 25.62 -1.31
N ALA A 140 -2.54 26.00 -0.09
CA ALA A 140 -2.39 25.12 1.06
C ALA A 140 -3.36 23.94 0.94
N VAL A 141 -2.88 22.75 1.27
CA VAL A 141 -3.72 21.56 1.42
C VAL A 141 -4.63 21.76 2.63
N VAL A 142 -5.90 21.42 2.49
CA VAL A 142 -6.89 21.50 3.56
C VAL A 142 -7.01 20.14 4.24
N TYR A 143 -6.98 20.13 5.58
CA TYR A 143 -7.16 18.92 6.39
C TYR A 143 -7.88 19.27 7.69
N SER A 144 -8.74 18.35 8.18
CA SER A 144 -9.63 18.55 9.33
C SER A 144 -8.95 18.28 10.69
N GLU A 145 -7.92 17.45 10.70
CA GLU A 145 -7.21 16.98 11.89
C GLU A 145 -5.69 17.21 11.75
N PRO A 146 -5.20 18.45 11.98
CA PRO A 146 -3.80 18.82 11.80
C PRO A 146 -2.79 17.97 12.55
N ARG A 147 -3.18 17.35 13.67
CA ARG A 147 -2.29 16.50 14.48
C ARG A 147 -1.92 15.17 13.80
N PHE A 148 -2.69 14.74 12.81
CA PHE A 148 -2.51 13.45 12.11
C PHE A 148 -2.00 13.60 10.67
N ILE A 149 -1.79 14.83 10.19
CA ILE A 149 -1.39 15.07 8.80
C ILE A 149 -0.06 14.40 8.43
N GLU A 150 0.92 14.37 9.35
CA GLU A 150 2.19 13.70 9.08
C GLU A 150 2.00 12.20 8.91
N THR A 151 1.23 11.56 9.80
CA THR A 151 0.92 10.12 9.70
C THR A 151 0.10 9.77 8.47
N ASP A 152 -0.81 10.66 8.04
CA ASP A 152 -1.58 10.49 6.82
C ASP A 152 -0.69 10.56 5.57
N VAL A 153 0.20 11.55 5.50
CA VAL A 153 1.16 11.71 4.40
C VAL A 153 2.14 10.54 4.37
N ASP A 154 2.63 10.07 5.52
CA ASP A 154 3.49 8.89 5.62
C ASP A 154 2.77 7.63 5.13
N SER A 155 1.48 7.48 5.44
CA SER A 155 0.65 6.38 4.96
C SER A 155 0.53 6.39 3.43
N LEU A 156 0.36 7.57 2.82
CA LEU A 156 0.36 7.72 1.36
C LEU A 156 1.72 7.39 0.72
N VAL A 157 2.84 7.72 1.38
CA VAL A 157 4.19 7.33 0.94
C VAL A 157 4.37 5.82 1.02
N ASN A 158 4.00 5.21 2.14
CA ASN A 158 4.11 3.76 2.37
C ASN A 158 3.26 2.96 1.38
N ALA A 159 2.09 3.49 1.01
CA ALA A 159 1.23 2.94 -0.03
C ALA A 159 1.75 3.17 -1.47
N SER A 160 2.90 3.84 -1.65
CA SER A 160 3.46 4.22 -2.97
C SER A 160 2.51 5.09 -3.82
N LEU A 161 1.53 5.74 -3.20
CA LEU A 161 0.62 6.68 -3.86
C LEU A 161 1.31 8.03 -4.06
N ILE A 162 2.22 8.40 -3.16
CA ILE A 162 3.15 9.51 -3.36
C ILE A 162 4.58 9.05 -3.07
N THR A 163 5.57 9.79 -3.54
CA THR A 163 6.99 9.49 -3.29
C THR A 163 7.66 10.65 -2.57
N LEU A 164 8.31 10.37 -1.44
CA LEU A 164 9.12 11.34 -0.72
C LEU A 164 10.48 11.52 -1.42
N THR A 165 10.83 12.78 -1.69
CA THR A 165 12.14 13.23 -2.14
C THR A 165 12.61 14.41 -1.27
N ARG A 166 13.90 14.74 -1.32
CA ARG A 166 14.43 15.91 -0.60
C ARG A 166 14.79 17.00 -1.59
N GLY A 167 14.37 18.23 -1.28
CA GLY A 167 14.78 19.42 -1.99
C GLY A 167 16.25 19.78 -1.73
N SER A 168 16.78 20.70 -2.52
CA SER A 168 18.18 21.18 -2.41
C SER A 168 18.53 21.78 -1.04
N LYS A 169 17.54 22.24 -0.27
CA LYS A 169 17.69 22.76 1.10
C LYS A 169 17.27 21.76 2.19
N GLY A 170 17.07 20.48 1.84
CA GLY A 170 16.70 19.42 2.79
C GLY A 170 15.20 19.30 3.12
N GLY A 171 14.35 20.22 2.65
CA GLY A 171 12.90 20.14 2.85
C GLY A 171 12.26 18.95 2.12
N ALA A 172 11.22 18.37 2.72
CA ALA A 172 10.48 17.26 2.14
C ALA A 172 9.64 17.71 0.94
N ILE A 173 9.80 17.00 -0.18
CA ILE A 173 9.06 17.20 -1.42
C ILE A 173 8.41 15.87 -1.79
N TYR A 174 7.09 15.84 -1.83
CA TYR A 174 6.31 14.67 -2.18
C TYR A 174 5.89 14.78 -3.64
N LYS A 175 6.06 13.70 -4.41
CA LYS A 175 5.67 13.65 -5.83
C LYS A 175 4.50 12.70 -6.01
N ILE A 176 3.52 13.11 -6.80
CA ILE A 176 2.38 12.27 -7.17
C ILE A 176 2.85 11.07 -8.02
N THR A 177 2.25 9.90 -7.84
CA THR A 177 2.50 8.74 -8.70
C THR A 177 1.33 8.48 -9.65
N ARG A 178 1.59 7.75 -10.75
CA ARG A 178 0.50 7.27 -11.63
C ARG A 178 -0.49 6.36 -10.91
N GLN A 179 -0.05 5.69 -9.83
CA GLN A 179 -0.90 4.82 -9.02
C GLN A 179 -1.90 5.66 -8.22
N ALA A 180 -1.49 6.80 -7.67
CA ALA A 180 -2.42 7.73 -7.01
C ALA A 180 -3.52 8.23 -7.95
N VAL A 181 -3.16 8.65 -9.17
CA VAL A 181 -4.16 9.12 -10.15
C VAL A 181 -5.17 8.00 -10.45
N ARG A 182 -4.69 6.79 -10.75
CA ARG A 182 -5.56 5.63 -11.01
C ARG A 182 -6.43 5.27 -9.81
N PHE A 183 -5.90 5.41 -8.60
CA PHE A 183 -6.64 5.14 -7.37
C PHE A 183 -7.77 6.14 -7.17
N ILE A 184 -7.48 7.45 -7.26
CA ILE A 184 -8.50 8.50 -7.17
C ILE A 184 -9.55 8.33 -8.28
N ASP A 185 -9.13 8.06 -9.51
CA ASP A 185 -10.05 7.78 -10.62
C ASP A 185 -10.96 6.58 -10.32
N ALA A 186 -10.43 5.51 -9.71
CA ALA A 186 -11.20 4.30 -9.40
C ALA A 186 -12.23 4.50 -8.29
N ILE A 187 -11.97 5.40 -7.34
CA ILE A 187 -12.91 5.67 -6.23
C ILE A 187 -13.89 6.81 -6.55
N ASP A 188 -13.52 7.77 -7.41
CA ASP A 188 -14.37 8.91 -7.79
C ASP A 188 -15.24 8.62 -9.03
N ASN A 189 -14.78 7.84 -10.03
CA ASN A 189 -15.58 7.53 -11.24
C ASN A 189 -16.61 6.40 -11.05
N ASN A 190 -16.65 5.79 -9.87
CA ASN A 190 -17.68 4.82 -9.48
C ASN A 190 -18.72 5.45 -8.54
N GLN A 191 -18.95 6.77 -8.65
CA GLN A 191 -20.00 7.51 -7.95
C GLN A 191 -21.22 7.77 -8.84
#